data_AF-A0A398BP58-F1
#
_entry.id   AF-A0A398BP58-F1
#
_cell.length_a   1.000
_cell.length_b   1.000
_cell.length_c   1.000
_cell.angle_alpha   90.00
_cell.angle_beta   90.00
_cell.angle_gamma   90.00
#
_symmetry.space_group_name_H-M   'P 1'
#
loop_
_entity.id
_entity.type
_entity.pdbx_description
1 polymer ?
#
loop_
_entity_poly.entity_id
_entity_poly.type
_entity_poly.pdbx_seq_one_letter_code
_entity_poly.pdbx_strand_id
1 'polypeptide(L)'
;MRQEGHRGQHKHHEGRHRGRRGEHVEVKSEGAKTFRRKRAIMFLEHLETKQESLKKQLQTPELQSVNPIIVGELKATQSIIDEFVQLFELYEFEEYANLRLNKDTENNTEA
;
A
#
# COMPACT_ATOMS: atom_id res chain seq x y z
N MET A 1 72.30 29.13 3.38
CA MET A 1 71.46 28.84 2.20
C MET A 1 70.06 28.50 2.67
N ARG A 2 69.05 29.23 2.13
CA ARG A 2 67.60 28.97 1.92
C ARG A 2 66.88 27.89 2.78
N GLN A 3 65.78 28.21 3.52
CA GLN A 3 64.36 28.33 3.06
C GLN A 3 63.87 27.02 2.42
N GLU A 4 62.82 26.30 2.85
CA GLU A 4 61.43 26.68 3.15
C GLU A 4 60.71 25.61 4.01
N GLY A 5 59.97 26.05 5.02
CA GLY A 5 58.98 25.25 5.75
C GLY A 5 57.64 26.00 5.77
N HIS A 6 56.66 25.50 5.02
CA HIS A 6 55.33 26.06 4.84
C HIS A 6 54.35 24.86 4.80
N ARG A 7 53.17 24.80 5.43
CA ARG A 7 52.34 25.71 6.24
C ARG A 7 51.35 24.79 6.98
N GLY A 8 51.05 25.09 8.24
CA GLY A 8 49.92 24.48 8.95
C GLY A 8 49.44 25.45 10.03
N GLN A 9 48.68 26.46 9.62
CA GLN A 9 48.14 27.47 10.55
C GLN A 9 47.07 26.82 11.43
N HIS A 10 47.42 26.62 12.69
CA HIS A 10 46.45 26.47 13.77
C HIS A 10 45.72 27.81 13.96
N LYS A 11 44.40 27.82 13.73
CA LYS A 11 43.52 28.84 14.30
C LYS A 11 42.45 28.16 15.12
N HIS A 12 42.67 28.22 16.44
CA HIS A 12 41.63 28.03 17.44
C HIS A 12 40.64 29.20 17.33
N HIS A 13 39.37 28.91 17.07
CA HIS A 13 38.28 29.81 17.42
C HIS A 13 37.22 29.00 18.15
N GLU A 14 37.33 29.02 19.48
CA GLU A 14 36.23 28.71 20.38
C GLU A 14 35.18 29.83 20.32
N GLY A 15 33.92 29.39 20.34
CA GLY A 15 32.81 30.13 20.95
C GLY A 15 32.03 31.06 20.03
N ARG A 16 30.80 30.63 19.68
CA ARG A 16 29.55 31.18 20.25
C ARG A 16 28.31 30.66 19.50
N HIS A 17 27.44 30.02 20.28
CA HIS A 17 26.04 29.72 20.07
C HIS A 17 25.32 30.44 18.91
N ARG A 18 24.66 29.67 18.04
CA ARG A 18 23.24 29.84 17.67
C ARG A 18 22.67 28.50 17.25
N GLY A 19 21.80 27.94 18.09
CA GLY A 19 21.04 26.75 17.74
C GLY A 19 20.20 27.01 16.48
N ARG A 20 20.35 26.15 15.49
CA ARG A 20 19.23 25.79 14.61
C ARG A 20 18.84 24.36 14.94
N ARG A 21 17.99 24.31 15.97
CA ARG A 21 17.08 23.22 16.31
C ARG A 21 16.42 22.71 15.03
N GLY A 22 16.35 21.38 14.92
CA GLY A 22 15.96 20.63 13.73
C GLY A 22 14.80 21.24 12.96
N GLU A 23 15.07 21.57 11.71
CA GLU A 23 14.05 21.81 10.72
C GLU A 23 13.52 20.42 10.33
N HIS A 24 12.48 19.98 11.05
CA HIS A 24 11.65 18.83 10.68
C HIS A 24 11.15 19.08 9.25
N VAL A 25 11.82 18.47 8.28
CA VAL A 25 11.29 18.31 6.92
C VAL A 25 10.18 17.25 7.00
N GLU A 26 9.03 17.66 7.52
CA GLU A 26 7.79 16.86 7.57
C GLU A 26 7.07 16.77 6.21
N VAL A 27 7.79 16.95 5.10
CA VAL A 27 7.17 17.12 3.77
C VAL A 27 7.16 15.82 2.95
N LYS A 28 7.76 14.72 3.42
CA LYS A 28 7.84 13.46 2.66
C LYS A 28 6.88 12.34 3.08
N SER A 29 6.15 12.51 4.20
CA SER A 29 5.30 11.42 4.71
C SER A 29 3.95 11.33 4.01
N GLU A 30 3.35 12.43 3.56
CA GLU A 30 2.00 12.40 2.99
C GLU A 30 1.95 11.68 1.64
N GLY A 31 2.89 11.96 0.74
CA GLY A 31 2.97 11.25 -0.55
C GLY A 31 3.26 9.75 -0.41
N ALA A 32 4.04 9.36 0.61
CA ALA A 32 4.31 7.96 0.89
C ALA A 32 3.05 7.23 1.44
N LYS A 33 2.23 7.92 2.24
CA LYS A 33 0.96 7.39 2.76
C LYS A 33 -0.06 7.18 1.64
N THR A 34 -0.22 8.15 0.73
CA THR A 34 -1.15 8.02 -0.41
C THR A 34 -0.73 6.93 -1.39
N PHE A 35 0.58 6.76 -1.64
CA PHE A 35 1.07 5.65 -2.46
C PHE A 35 0.75 4.28 -1.86
N ARG A 36 0.98 4.11 -0.54
CA ARG A 36 0.66 2.86 0.16
C ARG A 36 -0.83 2.54 0.10
N ARG A 37 -1.70 3.54 0.32
CA ARG A 37 -3.16 3.38 0.21
C ARG A 37 -3.58 2.96 -1.20
N LYS A 38 -3.09 3.66 -2.24
CA LYS A 38 -3.37 3.29 -3.63
C LYS A 38 -2.93 1.87 -3.96
N ARG A 39 -1.75 1.46 -3.49
CA ARG A 39 -1.26 0.08 -3.68
C ARG A 39 -2.12 -0.95 -2.94
N ALA A 40 -2.61 -0.63 -1.75
CA ALA A 40 -3.49 -1.51 -1.02
C ALA A 40 -4.84 -1.69 -1.75
N ILE A 41 -5.42 -0.61 -2.27
CA ILE A 41 -6.67 -0.65 -3.05
C ILE A 41 -6.48 -1.50 -4.32
N MET A 42 -5.41 -1.27 -5.09
CA MET A 42 -5.14 -2.09 -6.29
C MET A 42 -4.96 -3.59 -5.96
N PHE A 43 -4.35 -3.90 -4.81
CA PHE A 43 -4.19 -5.29 -4.39
C PHE A 43 -5.52 -5.92 -4.00
N LEU A 44 -6.38 -5.17 -3.31
CA LEU A 44 -7.72 -5.60 -2.99
C LEU A 44 -8.56 -5.85 -4.25
N GLU A 45 -8.52 -4.94 -5.24
CA GLU A 45 -9.17 -5.13 -6.55
C GLU A 45 -8.74 -6.45 -7.19
N HIS A 46 -7.44 -6.74 -7.16
CA HIS A 46 -6.91 -8.00 -7.68
C HIS A 46 -7.49 -9.24 -6.97
N LEU A 47 -7.61 -9.20 -5.63
CA LEU A 47 -8.20 -10.29 -4.85
C LEU A 47 -9.69 -10.47 -5.18
N GLU A 48 -10.44 -9.38 -5.36
CA GLU A 48 -11.85 -9.43 -5.72
C GLU A 48 -12.05 -9.99 -7.15
N THR A 49 -11.20 -9.60 -8.11
CA THR A 49 -11.21 -10.21 -9.45
C THR A 49 -10.93 -11.72 -9.38
N LYS A 50 -10.00 -12.15 -8.52
CA LYS A 50 -9.73 -13.57 -8.30
C LYS A 50 -10.95 -14.29 -7.72
N GLN A 51 -11.62 -13.69 -6.73
CA GLN A 51 -12.85 -14.21 -6.14
C GLN A 51 -13.95 -14.40 -7.19
N GLU A 52 -14.15 -13.41 -8.08
CA GLU A 52 -15.12 -13.50 -9.18
C GLU A 52 -14.77 -14.61 -10.17
N SER A 53 -13.48 -14.77 -10.50
CA SER A 53 -13.01 -15.86 -11.36
C SER A 53 -13.33 -17.23 -10.75
N LEU A 54 -13.05 -17.42 -9.45
CA LEU A 54 -13.38 -18.66 -8.73
C LEU A 54 -14.89 -18.94 -8.70
N LYS A 55 -15.72 -17.90 -8.54
CA LYS A 55 -17.19 -18.05 -8.65
C LYS A 55 -17.62 -18.51 -10.03
N LYS A 56 -17.04 -17.96 -11.11
CA LYS A 56 -17.29 -18.40 -12.50
C LYS A 56 -16.85 -19.84 -12.73
N GLN A 57 -15.70 -20.24 -12.17
CA GLN A 57 -15.21 -21.62 -12.25
C GLN A 57 -16.17 -22.61 -11.58
N LEU A 58 -16.80 -22.26 -10.46
CA LEU A 58 -17.81 -23.11 -9.81
C LEU A 58 -19.07 -23.36 -10.67
N GLN A 59 -19.36 -22.44 -11.60
CA GLN A 59 -20.48 -22.57 -12.55
C GLN A 59 -20.08 -23.34 -13.83
N THR A 60 -18.80 -23.66 -13.99
CA THR A 60 -18.26 -24.31 -15.19
C THR A 60 -18.44 -25.83 -15.10
N PRO A 61 -19.28 -26.47 -15.95
CA PRO A 61 -19.56 -27.90 -15.86
C PRO A 61 -18.32 -28.79 -15.94
N GLU A 62 -17.33 -28.38 -16.73
CA GLU A 62 -16.08 -29.11 -16.95
C GLU A 62 -15.22 -29.22 -15.67
N LEU A 63 -15.46 -28.37 -14.67
CA LEU A 63 -14.68 -28.30 -13.43
C LEU A 63 -15.39 -28.94 -12.22
N GLN A 64 -16.56 -29.56 -12.42
CA GLN A 64 -17.35 -30.11 -11.30
C GLN A 64 -16.58 -31.08 -10.41
N SER A 65 -15.69 -31.90 -10.98
CA SER A 65 -14.87 -32.87 -10.24
C SER A 65 -13.89 -32.23 -9.26
N VAL A 66 -13.50 -30.97 -9.49
CA VAL A 66 -12.56 -30.21 -8.65
C VAL A 66 -13.24 -29.11 -7.83
N ASN A 67 -14.57 -29.03 -7.84
CA ASN A 67 -15.33 -28.06 -7.05
C ASN A 67 -14.93 -27.99 -5.57
N PRO A 68 -14.65 -29.10 -4.84
CA PRO A 68 -14.21 -29.03 -3.46
C PRO A 68 -12.93 -28.20 -3.26
N ILE A 69 -12.01 -28.25 -4.24
CA ILE A 69 -10.76 -27.46 -4.23
C ILE A 69 -11.07 -25.99 -4.51
N ILE A 70 -11.89 -25.71 -5.54
CA ILE A 70 -12.28 -24.34 -5.91
C ILE A 70 -13.04 -23.65 -4.77
N VAL A 71 -13.94 -24.38 -4.08
CA VAL A 71 -14.63 -23.86 -2.89
C VAL A 71 -13.65 -23.54 -1.76
N GLY A 72 -12.65 -24.40 -1.53
CA GLY A 72 -11.60 -24.15 -0.56
C GLY A 72 -10.80 -22.89 -0.88
N GLU A 73 -10.36 -22.73 -2.13
CA GLU A 73 -9.63 -21.55 -2.58
C GLU A 73 -10.47 -20.27 -2.54
N LEU A 74 -11.76 -20.35 -2.87
CA LEU A 74 -12.69 -19.23 -2.79
C LEU A 74 -12.80 -18.72 -1.35
N LYS A 75 -12.99 -19.64 -0.38
CA LYS A 75 -13.06 -19.30 1.05
C LYS A 75 -11.73 -18.71 1.56
N ALA A 76 -10.60 -19.28 1.14
CA ALA A 76 -9.29 -18.75 1.50
C ALA A 76 -9.10 -17.32 0.96
N THR A 77 -9.48 -17.07 -0.29
CA THR A 77 -9.41 -15.75 -0.92
C THR A 77 -10.29 -14.74 -0.19
N GLN A 78 -11.52 -15.13 0.18
CA GLN A 78 -12.43 -14.29 0.97
C GLN A 78 -11.86 -13.95 2.35
N SER A 79 -11.27 -14.95 3.03
CA SER A 79 -10.63 -14.71 4.34
C SER A 79 -9.48 -13.72 4.23
N ILE A 80 -8.64 -13.85 3.18
CA ILE A 80 -7.54 -12.91 2.91
C ILE A 80 -8.07 -11.49 2.64
N ILE A 81 -9.17 -11.36 1.88
CA ILE A 81 -9.79 -10.05 1.63
C ILE A 81 -10.22 -9.41 2.94
N ASP A 82 -10.94 -10.15 3.78
CA ASP A 82 -11.45 -9.64 5.06
C ASP A 82 -10.30 -9.22 6.00
N GLU A 83 -9.28 -10.08 6.14
CA GLU A 83 -8.08 -9.78 6.92
C GLU A 83 -7.31 -8.57 6.36
N PHE A 84 -7.20 -8.45 5.04
CA PHE A 84 -6.49 -7.35 4.39
C PHE A 84 -7.21 -6.01 4.59
N VAL A 85 -8.54 -5.99 4.43
CA VAL A 85 -9.36 -4.79 4.68
C VAL A 85 -9.20 -4.34 6.13
N GLN A 86 -9.21 -5.27 7.08
CA GLN A 86 -9.03 -4.96 8.50
C GLN A 86 -7.60 -4.47 8.79
N LEU A 87 -6.57 -5.16 8.29
CA LEU A 87 -5.17 -4.85 8.57
C LEU A 87 -4.76 -3.45 8.06
N PHE A 88 -5.34 -3.03 6.95
CA PHE A 88 -5.06 -1.72 6.35
C PHE A 88 -6.13 -0.66 6.66
N GLU A 89 -7.13 -1.00 7.50
CA GLU A 89 -8.22 -0.09 7.89
C GLU A 89 -8.91 0.54 6.67
N LEU A 90 -9.10 -0.24 5.60
CA LEU A 90 -9.51 0.31 4.30
C LEU A 90 -10.89 0.98 4.32
N TYR A 91 -11.75 0.60 5.27
CA TYR A 91 -13.07 1.21 5.50
C TYR A 91 -13.01 2.70 5.86
N GLU A 92 -11.87 3.19 6.35
CA GLU A 92 -11.67 4.62 6.66
C GLU A 92 -11.29 5.45 5.44
N PHE A 93 -11.09 4.82 4.27
CA PHE A 93 -10.69 5.50 3.05
C PHE A 93 -11.88 5.72 2.12
N GLU A 94 -12.17 6.99 1.78
CA GLU A 94 -13.21 7.36 0.80
C GLU A 94 -13.04 6.61 -0.54
N GLU A 95 -11.80 6.37 -0.97
CA GLU A 95 -11.50 5.63 -2.20
C GLU A 95 -12.00 4.17 -2.15
N TYR A 96 -11.96 3.51 -0.98
CA TYR A 96 -12.53 2.17 -0.81
C TYR A 96 -14.07 2.20 -0.80
N ALA A 97 -14.68 3.20 -0.15
CA ALA A 97 -16.12 3.39 -0.17
C ALA A 97 -16.64 3.62 -1.61
N ASN A 98 -15.94 4.43 -2.39
CA ASN A 98 -16.25 4.67 -3.80
C ASN A 98 -16.09 3.39 -4.65
N LEU A 99 -15.04 2.58 -4.40
CA LEU A 99 -14.86 1.30 -5.08
C LEU A 99 -16.05 0.36 -4.85
N ARG A 100 -16.52 0.25 -3.61
CA ARG A 100 -17.67 -0.59 -3.23
C ARG A 100 -18.97 -0.09 -3.86
N LEU A 101 -19.23 1.21 -3.80
CA LEU A 101 -20.43 1.82 -4.39
C LEU A 101 -20.52 1.58 -5.90
N ASN A 102 -19.40 1.73 -6.62
CA ASN A 102 -19.36 1.51 -8.07
C ASN A 102 -19.66 0.05 -8.43
N LYS A 103 -19.08 -0.92 -7.71
CA LYS A 103 -19.38 -2.34 -7.92
C LYS A 103 -20.85 -2.68 -7.66
N ASP A 104 -21.46 -2.12 -6.62
CA ASP A 104 -22.86 -2.38 -6.32
C ASP A 104 -23.79 -1.77 -7.38
N THR A 105 -23.43 -0.62 -7.97
CA THR A 105 -24.18 -0.05 -9.09
C THR A 105 -24.06 -0.86 -10.38
N GLU A 106 -22.85 -1.33 -10.75
CA GLU A 106 -22.65 -2.16 -11.94
C GLU A 106 -23.42 -3.48 -11.84
N ASN A 107 -23.35 -4.16 -10.68
CA ASN A 107 -24.06 -5.41 -10.45
C ASN A 107 -25.60 -5.27 -10.45
N ASN A 108 -26.15 -4.09 -10.12
CA ASN A 108 -27.60 -3.84 -10.14
C ASN A 108 -28.14 -3.45 -11.53
N THR A 109 -27.26 -3.06 -12.46
CA THR A 109 -27.68 -2.63 -13.81
C THR A 109 -27.70 -3.79 -14.81
N GLU A 110 -27.13 -4.94 -14.44
CA GLU A 110 -27.09 -6.18 -15.25
C GLU A 110 -28.15 -7.23 -14.84
N ALA A 111 -29.12 -6.87 -13.99
CA ALA A 111 -30.22 -7.74 -13.52
C ALA A 111 -31.55 -7.51 -14.26
#